data_AF-A0AAN7UD93-F1
#
_entry.id   AF-A0AAN7UD93-F1
#
_cell.length_a   1.000
_cell.length_b   1.000
_cell.length_c   1.000
_cell.angle_alpha   90.00
_cell.angle_beta   90.00
_cell.angle_gamma   90.00
#
_symmetry.space_group_name_H-M   'P 1'
#
loop_
_entity.id
_entity.type
_entity.pdbx_description
1 polymer ?
#
loop_
_entity_poly.entity_id
_entity_poly.type
_entity_poly.pdbx_seq_one_letter_code
_entity_poly.pdbx_strand_id
1 'polypeptide(L)'
;MRESNVRDFVIRFLFYEFLVCQADTNMLARACQEESIDSFLRKSSVQFLEDCIKFFKAFYEGRNSKLYLLRNAICDYLLDLYPQSSSIAILGARVVTENVPQKMDPWGWDILLKHFHDIVGWWNLHSFAFRFEDLVMVRVLIACRRYESVDGSTDDIPSWQAPDEDVSQENVSAVPHSFIAVTKGFFDPESSGESKKGIAEERQTRSYLVGRMSRQDPWARKLAQELSERIGRLQILVYGRDNPVRAALFVSLSGDQNPWVKRTRSALTKEALRSQEWTVELSLENILDDLELMYSLANVSMARDYYEFIIIERFPNRKFDLAMVVDALAKLKGDMGYIDIWSYAI
;
A
#
# COMPACT_ATOMS: atom_id res chain seq x y z
N MET A 1 -29.34 26.28 11.24
CA MET A 1 -28.87 24.88 11.10
C MET A 1 -27.44 24.94 10.60
N ARG A 2 -26.45 24.75 11.47
CA ARG A 2 -25.05 24.58 11.02
C ARG A 2 -25.01 23.25 10.28
N GLU A 3 -24.49 23.24 9.06
CA GLU A 3 -24.17 22.01 8.33
C GLU A 3 -23.40 21.11 9.31
N SER A 4 -24.01 19.99 9.68
CA SER A 4 -23.35 18.99 10.52
C SER A 4 -22.17 18.46 9.71
N ASN A 5 -20.95 18.67 10.22
CA ASN A 5 -19.72 18.34 9.51
C ASN A 5 -19.72 16.82 9.26
N VAL A 6 -19.52 16.37 8.01
CA VAL A 6 -19.44 14.93 7.65
C VAL A 6 -18.48 14.18 8.61
N ARG A 7 -17.40 14.86 9.02
CA ARG A 7 -16.46 14.38 10.03
C ARG A 7 -17.16 13.97 11.34
N ASP A 8 -18.11 14.77 11.83
CA ASP A 8 -18.82 14.49 13.08
C ASP A 8 -19.71 13.25 12.96
N PHE A 9 -20.38 13.06 11.81
CA PHE A 9 -21.16 11.84 11.56
C PHE A 9 -20.26 10.61 11.53
N VAL A 10 -19.15 10.66 10.78
CA VAL A 10 -18.19 9.56 10.72
C VAL A 10 -17.60 9.26 12.09
N ILE A 11 -17.33 10.27 12.94
CA ILE A 11 -16.87 10.06 14.33
C ILE A 11 -17.93 9.33 15.17
N ARG A 12 -19.23 9.58 14.95
CA ARG A 12 -20.29 8.82 15.60
C ARG A 12 -20.31 7.36 15.15
N PHE A 13 -20.16 7.11 13.84
CA PHE A 13 -20.03 5.75 13.32
C PHE A 13 -18.76 5.06 13.85
N LEU A 14 -17.66 5.78 14.01
CA LEU A 14 -16.44 5.26 14.63
C LEU A 14 -16.67 4.86 16.09
N PHE A 15 -17.51 5.59 16.83
CA PHE A 15 -17.94 5.19 18.16
C PHE A 15 -18.75 3.89 18.14
N TYR A 16 -19.65 3.71 17.16
CA TYR A 16 -20.40 2.47 16.99
C TYR A 16 -19.49 1.29 16.68
N GLU A 17 -18.52 1.47 15.78
CA GLU A 17 -17.52 0.47 15.43
C GLU A 17 -16.64 0.09 16.63
N PHE A 18 -16.21 1.08 17.42
CA PHE A 18 -15.50 0.84 18.67
C PHE A 18 -16.35 0.01 19.65
N LEU A 19 -17.64 0.36 19.78
CA LEU A 19 -18.56 -0.34 20.66
C LEU A 19 -18.72 -1.80 20.21
N VAL A 20 -19.01 -2.05 18.94
CA VAL A 20 -19.14 -3.40 18.38
C VAL A 20 -17.86 -4.22 18.61
N CYS A 21 -16.68 -3.59 18.52
CA CYS A 21 -15.40 -4.26 18.69
C CYS A 21 -14.96 -4.51 20.15
N GLN A 22 -15.54 -3.82 21.14
CA GLN A 22 -15.08 -3.88 22.54
C GLN A 22 -16.16 -4.30 23.53
N ALA A 23 -17.44 -4.11 23.19
CA ALA A 23 -18.54 -4.35 24.08
C ALA A 23 -18.82 -5.85 24.26
N ASP A 24 -19.14 -6.23 25.49
CA ASP A 24 -19.74 -7.52 25.76
C ASP A 24 -21.21 -7.56 25.32
N THR A 25 -21.83 -8.73 25.38
CA THR A 25 -23.22 -8.94 24.97
C THR A 25 -24.20 -8.06 25.74
N ASN A 26 -23.94 -7.78 27.03
CA ASN A 26 -24.83 -6.97 27.86
C ASN A 26 -24.74 -5.49 27.49
N MET A 27 -23.53 -5.01 27.21
CA MET A 27 -23.26 -3.65 26.78
C MET A 27 -23.85 -3.38 25.40
N LEU A 28 -23.76 -4.32 24.46
CA LEU A 28 -24.42 -4.24 23.16
C LEU A 28 -25.94 -4.25 23.29
N ALA A 29 -26.50 -5.16 24.11
CA ALA A 29 -27.94 -5.22 24.32
C ALA A 29 -28.49 -3.90 24.88
N ARG A 30 -27.76 -3.28 25.81
CA ARG A 30 -28.09 -1.94 26.32
C ARG A 30 -27.98 -0.87 25.24
N ALA A 31 -26.94 -0.91 24.42
CA ALA A 31 -26.77 0.06 23.34
C ALA A 31 -27.88 0.00 22.29
N CYS A 32 -28.44 -1.18 22.04
CA CYS A 32 -29.61 -1.35 21.17
C CYS A 32 -30.90 -0.78 21.78
N GLN A 33 -30.95 -0.56 23.09
CA GLN A 33 -32.13 -0.01 23.80
C GLN A 33 -32.07 1.51 23.98
N GLU A 34 -30.89 2.11 23.88
CA GLU A 34 -30.72 3.56 24.03
C GLU A 34 -30.93 4.28 22.69
N GLU A 35 -31.49 5.49 22.76
CA GLU A 35 -31.83 6.29 21.57
C GLU A 35 -30.68 7.22 21.11
N SER A 36 -29.63 7.38 21.93
CA SER A 36 -28.50 8.27 21.60
C SER A 36 -27.21 7.89 22.34
N ILE A 37 -26.08 8.32 21.75
CA ILE A 37 -24.73 8.19 22.35
C ILE A 37 -24.71 8.86 23.74
N ASP A 38 -25.26 10.06 23.88
CA ASP A 38 -25.23 10.80 25.14
C ASP A 38 -25.95 10.07 26.28
N SER A 39 -27.13 9.52 26.01
CA SER A 39 -27.91 8.74 26.97
C SER A 39 -27.16 7.48 27.40
N PHE A 40 -26.52 6.80 26.44
CA PHE A 40 -25.71 5.62 26.69
C PHE A 40 -24.46 5.93 27.53
N LEU A 41 -23.73 7.00 27.20
CA LEU A 41 -22.51 7.40 27.93
C LEU A 41 -22.82 7.80 29.38
N ARG A 42 -23.93 8.52 29.64
CA ARG A 42 -24.34 8.88 31.00
C ARG A 42 -24.64 7.69 31.90
N LYS A 43 -25.07 6.57 31.32
CA LYS A 43 -25.37 5.32 32.04
C LYS A 43 -24.20 4.34 32.02
N SER A 44 -23.07 4.69 31.40
CA SER A 44 -21.90 3.81 31.26
C SER A 44 -21.04 3.79 32.52
N SER A 45 -20.29 2.70 32.70
CA SER A 45 -19.33 2.60 33.80
C SER A 45 -18.15 3.54 33.57
N VAL A 46 -17.51 3.98 34.66
CA VAL A 46 -16.31 4.83 34.59
C VAL A 46 -15.20 4.16 33.77
N GLN A 47 -15.00 2.85 33.95
CA GLN A 47 -14.02 2.08 33.20
C GLN A 47 -14.24 2.17 31.68
N PHE A 48 -15.48 1.98 31.22
CA PHE A 48 -15.79 2.08 29.79
C PHE A 48 -15.52 3.49 29.24
N LEU A 49 -15.87 4.53 29.99
CA LEU A 49 -15.60 5.92 29.60
C LEU A 49 -14.09 6.19 29.48
N GLU A 50 -13.28 5.67 30.41
CA GLU A 50 -11.82 5.77 30.31
C GLU A 50 -11.27 5.07 29.07
N ASP A 51 -11.81 3.90 28.73
CA ASP A 51 -11.40 3.14 27.55
C ASP A 51 -11.78 3.85 26.26
N CYS A 52 -12.96 4.49 26.19
CA CYS A 52 -13.33 5.39 25.10
C CYS A 52 -12.34 6.55 24.97
N ILE A 53 -12.00 7.23 26.06
CA ILE A 53 -11.07 8.38 26.05
C ILE A 53 -9.69 7.93 25.55
N LYS A 54 -9.18 6.80 26.05
CA LYS A 54 -7.90 6.23 25.61
C LYS A 54 -7.92 5.92 24.11
N PHE A 55 -9.01 5.31 23.63
CA PHE A 55 -9.18 4.99 22.22
C PHE A 55 -9.15 6.24 21.33
N PHE A 56 -9.98 7.25 21.62
CA PHE A 56 -10.04 8.46 20.78
C PHE A 56 -8.77 9.30 20.85
N LYS A 57 -8.07 9.33 22.00
CA LYS A 57 -6.74 9.96 22.09
C LYS A 57 -5.72 9.24 21.21
N ALA A 58 -5.63 7.92 21.31
CA ALA A 58 -4.70 7.13 20.49
C ALA A 58 -5.03 7.20 18.99
N PHE A 59 -6.33 7.26 18.66
CA PHE A 59 -6.81 7.45 17.30
C PHE A 59 -6.40 8.82 16.73
N TYR A 60 -6.61 9.89 17.50
CA TYR A 60 -6.22 11.25 17.10
C TYR A 60 -4.70 11.39 16.93
N GLU A 61 -3.91 10.71 17.75
CA GLU A 61 -2.44 10.69 17.63
C GLU A 61 -1.92 9.82 16.45
N GLY A 62 -2.80 9.16 15.69
CA GLY A 62 -2.42 8.28 14.58
C GLY A 62 -1.68 7.00 15.01
N ARG A 63 -1.69 6.66 16.31
CA ARG A 63 -0.92 5.55 16.90
C ARG A 63 -1.65 4.22 16.92
N ASN A 64 -2.83 4.13 16.33
CA ASN A 64 -3.76 3.04 16.62
C ASN A 64 -3.73 1.95 15.53
N SER A 65 -3.46 0.70 15.91
CA SER A 65 -3.64 -0.48 15.05
C SER A 65 -5.09 -0.71 14.59
N LYS A 66 -6.01 0.16 15.04
CA LYS A 66 -7.44 0.15 14.74
C LYS A 66 -7.89 1.21 13.72
N LEU A 67 -6.98 1.77 12.90
CA LEU A 67 -7.36 2.69 11.81
C LEU A 67 -8.39 2.08 10.85
N TYR A 68 -8.43 0.75 10.73
CA TYR A 68 -9.47 0.04 9.96
C TYR A 68 -10.90 0.31 10.47
N LEU A 69 -11.09 0.76 11.72
CA LEU A 69 -12.41 1.14 12.23
C LEU A 69 -12.90 2.46 11.61
N LEU A 70 -12.00 3.37 11.24
CA LEU A 70 -12.38 4.59 10.52
C LEU A 70 -12.87 4.26 9.11
N ARG A 71 -12.21 3.31 8.43
CA ARG A 71 -12.69 2.77 7.16
C ARG A 71 -14.13 2.25 7.31
N ASN A 72 -14.36 1.34 8.26
CA ASN A 72 -15.70 0.80 8.50
C ASN A 72 -16.72 1.89 8.79
N ALA A 73 -16.37 2.85 9.64
CA ALA A 73 -17.24 3.96 9.98
C ALA A 73 -17.65 4.81 8.77
N ILE A 74 -16.74 5.01 7.81
CA ILE A 74 -17.04 5.72 6.56
C ILE A 74 -17.95 4.89 5.67
N CYS A 75 -17.67 3.60 5.53
CA CYS A 75 -18.50 2.71 4.76
C CYS A 75 -19.93 2.60 5.33
N ASP A 76 -20.09 2.47 6.65
CA ASP A 76 -21.39 2.48 7.31
C ASP A 76 -22.11 3.82 7.13
N TYR A 77 -21.40 4.94 7.24
CA TYR A 77 -21.95 6.27 6.97
C TYR A 77 -22.49 6.38 5.54
N LEU A 78 -21.74 5.88 4.54
CA LEU A 78 -22.18 5.87 3.14
C LEU A 78 -23.37 4.93 2.91
N LEU A 79 -23.42 3.78 3.59
CA LEU A 79 -24.54 2.85 3.52
C LEU A 79 -25.82 3.42 4.15
N ASP A 80 -25.71 4.21 5.22
CA ASP A 80 -26.85 4.89 5.84
C ASP A 80 -27.46 5.94 4.88
N LEU A 81 -26.64 6.57 4.02
CA LEU A 81 -27.14 7.48 2.97
C LEU A 81 -27.94 6.73 1.88
N TYR A 82 -27.68 5.44 1.65
CA TYR A 82 -28.29 4.63 0.59
C TYR A 82 -28.76 3.26 1.12
N PRO A 83 -29.87 3.21 1.88
CA PRO A 83 -30.27 2.00 2.60
C PRO A 83 -30.75 0.89 1.66
N GLN A 84 -29.88 -0.08 1.37
CA GLN A 84 -30.21 -1.32 0.65
C GLN A 84 -29.87 -2.61 1.42
N SER A 85 -29.22 -2.52 2.59
CA SER A 85 -28.69 -3.66 3.35
C SER A 85 -29.42 -3.91 4.68
N SER A 86 -29.31 -5.13 5.22
CA SER A 86 -29.81 -5.42 6.57
C SER A 86 -28.95 -4.73 7.63
N SER A 87 -29.61 -4.08 8.59
CA SER A 87 -28.96 -3.27 9.63
C SER A 87 -29.65 -3.49 10.97
N ILE A 88 -28.90 -3.27 12.05
CA ILE A 88 -29.43 -3.16 13.42
C ILE A 88 -29.41 -1.71 13.86
N ALA A 89 -30.36 -1.34 14.72
CA ALA A 89 -30.33 -0.04 15.37
C ALA A 89 -29.42 -0.13 16.61
N ILE A 90 -28.33 0.65 16.62
CA ILE A 90 -27.48 0.88 17.78
C ILE A 90 -27.50 2.38 18.05
N LEU A 91 -27.88 2.77 19.28
CA LEU A 91 -27.87 4.18 19.72
C LEU A 91 -28.65 5.12 18.78
N GLY A 92 -29.77 4.62 18.24
CA GLY A 92 -30.62 5.33 17.29
C GLY A 92 -30.12 5.39 15.84
N ALA A 93 -28.92 4.88 15.54
CA ALA A 93 -28.37 4.82 14.18
C ALA A 93 -28.40 3.40 13.62
N ARG A 94 -28.49 3.28 12.29
CA ARG A 94 -28.42 1.99 11.59
C ARG A 94 -26.96 1.61 11.39
N VAL A 95 -26.56 0.48 11.95
CA VAL A 95 -25.24 -0.12 11.75
C VAL A 95 -25.44 -1.39 10.94
N VAL A 96 -24.67 -1.54 9.87
CA VAL A 96 -24.79 -2.70 8.98
C VAL A 96 -24.22 -3.91 9.71
N THR A 97 -25.02 -4.98 9.83
CA THR A 97 -24.60 -6.21 10.52
C THR A 97 -24.10 -7.29 9.58
N GLU A 98 -24.27 -7.08 8.28
CA GLU A 98 -23.79 -8.04 7.31
C GLU A 98 -22.27 -8.07 7.34
N ASN A 99 -21.70 -9.26 7.51
CA ASN A 99 -20.26 -9.52 7.37
C ASN A 99 -19.77 -9.36 5.90
N VAL A 100 -20.45 -8.55 5.09
CA VAL A 100 -20.04 -8.27 3.73
C VAL A 100 -18.82 -7.34 3.81
N PRO A 101 -17.69 -7.70 3.20
CA PRO A 101 -16.55 -6.83 3.02
C PRO A 101 -16.96 -5.43 2.55
N GLN A 102 -16.86 -4.44 3.44
CA GLN A 102 -17.13 -3.06 3.07
C GLN A 102 -15.96 -2.53 2.26
N LYS A 103 -16.14 -2.54 0.93
CA LYS A 103 -15.18 -2.05 -0.06
C LYS A 103 -15.09 -0.52 0.03
N MET A 104 -13.89 0.02 -0.02
CA MET A 104 -13.70 1.47 -0.13
C MET A 104 -13.90 1.93 -1.57
N ASP A 105 -15.01 2.62 -1.80
CA ASP A 105 -15.33 3.26 -3.07
C ASP A 105 -14.67 4.67 -3.17
N PRO A 106 -14.72 5.34 -4.34
CA PRO A 106 -14.12 6.67 -4.50
C PRO A 106 -14.64 7.70 -3.48
N TRP A 107 -15.93 7.63 -3.11
CA TRP A 107 -16.54 8.55 -2.14
C TRP A 107 -15.96 8.37 -0.74
N GLY A 108 -15.72 7.13 -0.32
CA GLY A 108 -15.08 6.83 0.95
C GLY A 108 -13.66 7.41 1.03
N TRP A 109 -12.90 7.27 -0.06
CA TRP A 109 -11.55 7.86 -0.16
C TRP A 109 -11.58 9.39 -0.13
N ASP A 110 -12.55 10.01 -0.81
CA ASP A 110 -12.74 11.46 -0.78
C ASP A 110 -13.07 11.97 0.63
N ILE A 111 -13.90 11.24 1.38
CA ILE A 111 -14.22 11.57 2.78
C ILE A 111 -12.96 11.50 3.65
N LEU A 112 -12.12 10.46 3.48
CA LEU A 112 -10.86 10.34 4.22
C LEU A 112 -9.95 11.55 3.99
N LEU A 113 -9.69 11.91 2.74
CA LEU A 113 -8.83 13.06 2.44
C LEU A 113 -9.45 14.36 2.96
N LYS A 114 -10.72 14.62 2.63
CA LYS A 114 -11.35 15.92 2.93
C LYS A 114 -11.53 16.16 4.43
N HIS A 115 -11.89 15.11 5.19
CA HIS A 115 -12.30 15.26 6.58
C HIS A 115 -11.30 14.70 7.60
N PHE A 116 -10.34 13.88 7.18
CA PHE A 116 -9.40 13.18 8.06
C PHE A 116 -7.95 13.24 7.56
N HIS A 117 -7.56 14.22 6.73
CA HIS A 117 -6.17 14.37 6.27
C HIS A 117 -5.14 14.56 7.40
N ASP A 118 -5.57 15.04 8.57
CA ASP A 118 -4.73 15.15 9.77
C ASP A 118 -4.31 13.77 10.33
N ILE A 119 -5.03 12.72 9.94
CA ILE A 119 -4.78 11.32 10.34
C ILE A 119 -4.31 10.48 9.13
N VAL A 120 -4.76 10.84 7.92
CA VAL A 120 -4.59 10.05 6.69
C VAL A 120 -3.63 10.74 5.73
N GLY A 121 -2.42 10.19 5.63
CA GLY A 121 -1.40 10.61 4.66
C GLY A 121 -1.22 9.59 3.55
N TRP A 122 -0.45 9.95 2.52
CA TRP A 122 -0.13 9.05 1.41
C TRP A 122 0.58 7.76 1.89
N TRP A 123 1.32 7.83 3.01
CA TRP A 123 2.11 6.73 3.57
C TRP A 123 1.28 5.65 4.28
N ASN A 124 0.07 5.97 4.76
CA ASN A 124 -0.76 5.04 5.54
C ASN A 124 -2.07 4.61 4.85
N LEU A 125 -2.27 4.92 3.55
CA LEU A 125 -3.47 4.54 2.80
C LEU A 125 -3.80 3.04 2.86
N HIS A 126 -2.77 2.19 2.89
CA HIS A 126 -2.92 0.74 3.02
C HIS A 126 -3.65 0.31 4.31
N SER A 127 -3.63 1.13 5.37
CA SER A 127 -4.33 0.85 6.63
C SER A 127 -5.86 0.99 6.53
N PHE A 128 -6.32 1.69 5.49
CA PHE A 128 -7.75 1.93 5.21
C PHE A 128 -8.28 1.04 4.07
N ALA A 129 -7.43 0.24 3.43
CA ALA A 129 -7.86 -0.77 2.47
C ALA A 129 -8.36 -2.03 3.20
N PHE A 130 -9.49 -2.60 2.76
CA PHE A 130 -9.92 -3.93 3.21
C PHE A 130 -9.23 -5.01 2.38
N ARG A 131 -9.17 -4.80 1.06
CA ARG A 131 -8.51 -5.66 0.09
C ARG A 131 -7.50 -4.91 -0.76
N PHE A 132 -6.62 -5.65 -1.44
CA PHE A 132 -5.67 -5.04 -2.37
C PHE A 132 -6.34 -4.21 -3.48
N GLU A 133 -7.56 -4.57 -3.93
CA GLU A 133 -8.29 -3.78 -4.92
C GLU A 133 -8.68 -2.39 -4.43
N ASP A 134 -8.91 -2.20 -3.13
CA ASP A 134 -9.17 -0.88 -2.55
C ASP A 134 -7.92 0.01 -2.65
N LEU A 135 -6.74 -0.61 -2.41
CA LEU A 135 -5.47 0.08 -2.57
C LEU A 135 -5.20 0.41 -4.04
N VAL A 136 -5.49 -0.50 -4.97
CA VAL A 136 -5.39 -0.20 -6.42
C VAL A 136 -6.30 0.97 -6.79
N MET A 137 -7.55 0.98 -6.30
CA MET A 137 -8.51 2.06 -6.56
C MET A 137 -7.97 3.42 -6.14
N VAL A 138 -7.52 3.58 -4.88
CA VAL A 138 -7.00 4.88 -4.43
C VAL A 138 -5.75 5.29 -5.20
N ARG A 139 -4.88 4.34 -5.57
CA ARG A 139 -3.70 4.63 -6.41
C ARG A 139 -4.11 5.10 -7.81
N VAL A 140 -5.14 4.50 -8.42
CA VAL A 140 -5.69 4.97 -9.71
C VAL A 140 -6.24 6.39 -9.56
N LEU A 141 -7.00 6.70 -8.51
CA LEU A 141 -7.52 8.03 -8.25
C LEU A 141 -6.40 9.08 -8.08
N ILE A 142 -5.30 8.71 -7.39
CA ILE A 142 -4.08 9.53 -7.29
C ILE A 142 -3.44 9.72 -8.67
N ALA A 143 -3.25 8.65 -9.44
CA ALA A 143 -2.67 8.72 -10.79
C ALA A 143 -3.51 9.60 -11.75
N CYS A 144 -4.83 9.62 -11.57
CA CYS A 144 -5.76 10.50 -12.28
C CYS A 144 -5.79 11.95 -11.73
N ARG A 145 -4.91 12.30 -10.80
CA ARG A 145 -4.80 13.63 -10.17
C ARG A 145 -6.05 14.08 -9.41
N ARG A 146 -6.92 13.15 -8.98
CA ARG A 146 -8.11 13.48 -8.18
C ARG A 146 -7.76 14.17 -6.86
N TYR A 147 -6.61 13.79 -6.29
CA TYR A 147 -6.12 14.25 -4.99
C TYR A 147 -4.90 15.17 -5.11
N GLU A 148 -4.77 15.87 -6.24
CA GLU A 148 -3.78 16.93 -6.43
C GLU A 148 -4.27 18.21 -5.72
N SER A 149 -3.36 18.94 -5.07
CA SER A 149 -3.67 20.27 -4.52
C SER A 149 -4.00 21.22 -5.68
N VAL A 150 -5.14 21.91 -5.60
CA VAL A 150 -5.53 22.90 -6.60
C VAL A 150 -4.69 24.15 -6.40
N ASP A 151 -3.76 24.37 -7.32
CA ASP A 151 -2.84 25.50 -7.43
C ASP A 151 -1.83 25.62 -6.28
N GLY A 152 -0.59 26.02 -6.60
CA GLY A 152 0.53 26.22 -5.67
C GLY A 152 0.34 27.34 -4.64
N SER A 153 -0.90 27.58 -4.22
CA SER A 153 -1.24 28.34 -3.04
C SER A 153 -0.81 27.56 -1.79
N THR A 154 -0.14 28.26 -0.89
CA THR A 154 0.40 27.78 0.38
C THR A 154 -0.65 27.46 1.44
N ASP A 155 -1.92 27.38 1.06
CA ASP A 155 -3.04 27.17 1.98
C ASP A 155 -3.50 25.70 1.94
N ASP A 156 -3.07 24.92 2.94
CA ASP A 156 -3.75 23.78 3.60
C ASP A 156 -4.68 22.82 2.82
N ILE A 157 -4.58 22.70 1.49
CA ILE A 157 -5.32 21.66 0.76
C ILE A 157 -4.54 20.35 0.89
N PRO A 158 -5.11 19.32 1.55
CA PRO A 158 -4.43 18.05 1.69
C PRO A 158 -4.29 17.36 0.34
N SER A 159 -3.07 16.89 0.06
CA SER A 159 -2.72 16.19 -1.17
C SER A 159 -2.12 14.82 -0.83
N TRP A 160 -2.45 13.82 -1.64
CA TRP A 160 -1.78 12.51 -1.58
C TRP A 160 -0.75 12.34 -2.71
N GLN A 161 -0.48 13.39 -3.48
CA GLN A 161 0.63 13.42 -4.44
C GLN A 161 1.96 13.51 -3.68
N ALA A 162 2.79 12.48 -3.82
CA ALA A 162 4.11 12.37 -3.22
C ALA A 162 5.07 11.62 -4.18
N PRO A 163 5.29 12.11 -5.41
CA PRO A 163 6.07 11.40 -6.43
C PRO A 163 7.54 11.16 -6.04
N ASP A 164 8.10 11.98 -5.14
CA ASP A 164 9.48 11.83 -4.65
C ASP A 164 9.62 10.79 -3.52
N GLU A 165 8.50 10.39 -2.90
CA GLU A 165 8.48 9.49 -1.73
C GLU A 165 7.76 8.16 -2.01
N ASP A 166 6.83 8.16 -2.96
CA ASP A 166 6.01 7.02 -3.32
C ASP A 166 6.32 6.53 -4.74
N VAL A 167 7.03 5.40 -4.83
CA VAL A 167 7.48 4.82 -6.09
C VAL A 167 6.33 4.47 -7.04
N SER A 168 5.11 4.25 -6.53
CA SER A 168 3.94 4.01 -7.37
C SER A 168 3.53 5.23 -8.20
N GLN A 169 3.91 6.43 -7.76
CA GLN A 169 3.56 7.70 -8.40
C GLN A 169 4.62 8.16 -9.42
N GLU A 170 5.85 7.63 -9.35
CA GLU A 170 6.88 7.92 -10.36
C GLU A 170 6.51 7.42 -11.76
N ASN A 171 5.73 6.33 -11.83
CA ASN A 171 5.19 5.81 -13.08
C ASN A 171 3.69 5.55 -12.95
N VAL A 172 2.95 6.66 -12.98
CA VAL A 172 1.47 6.67 -12.99
C VAL A 172 0.86 5.79 -14.09
N SER A 173 1.58 5.48 -15.17
CA SER A 173 1.07 4.65 -16.27
C SER A 173 0.95 3.17 -15.92
N ALA A 174 1.69 2.66 -14.92
CA ALA A 174 1.58 1.27 -14.47
C ALA A 174 0.33 1.01 -13.61
N VAL A 175 -0.12 2.03 -12.89
CA VAL A 175 -1.21 1.94 -11.91
C VAL A 175 -2.56 1.59 -12.53
N PRO A 176 -2.98 2.17 -13.67
CA PRO A 176 -4.18 1.74 -14.39
C PRO A 176 -4.17 0.27 -14.84
N HIS A 177 -2.98 -0.30 -15.04
CA HIS A 177 -2.84 -1.73 -15.32
C HIS A 177 -2.79 -2.57 -14.04
N SER A 178 -3.17 -2.01 -12.89
CA SER A 178 -3.25 -2.64 -11.57
C SER A 178 -1.90 -3.11 -11.01
N PHE A 179 -0.79 -2.58 -11.54
CA PHE A 179 0.55 -2.82 -11.02
C PHE A 179 0.98 -1.66 -10.11
N ILE A 180 1.16 -1.94 -8.83
CA ILE A 180 1.57 -0.94 -7.83
C ILE A 180 3.03 -1.16 -7.48
N ALA A 181 3.90 -0.23 -7.89
CA ALA A 181 5.30 -0.23 -7.45
C ALA A 181 5.39 0.11 -5.96
N VAL A 182 6.24 -0.61 -5.23
CA VAL A 182 6.36 -0.51 -3.77
C VAL A 182 7.67 0.14 -3.38
N THR A 183 8.76 -0.36 -3.95
CA THR A 183 10.10 0.15 -3.69
C THR A 183 10.99 -0.17 -4.90
N LYS A 184 12.11 0.53 -5.02
CA LYS A 184 13.11 0.31 -6.06
C LYS A 184 14.52 0.53 -5.51
N GLY A 185 15.47 -0.23 -6.02
CA GLY A 185 16.89 -0.03 -5.75
C GLY A 185 17.50 1.00 -6.68
N PHE A 186 18.15 2.01 -6.12
CA PHE A 186 18.78 3.07 -6.90
C PHE A 186 20.07 2.62 -7.57
N PHE A 187 20.27 3.16 -8.77
CA PHE A 187 21.56 3.26 -9.43
C PHE A 187 22.38 4.32 -8.69
N ASP A 188 23.43 3.88 -7.99
CA ASP A 188 24.49 4.79 -7.54
C ASP A 188 25.35 5.06 -8.79
N PRO A 189 25.31 6.26 -9.41
CA PRO A 189 26.20 6.57 -10.53
C PRO A 189 27.61 6.29 -10.05
N GLU A 190 28.35 5.47 -10.80
CA GLU A 190 29.71 5.05 -10.46
C GLU A 190 30.46 6.26 -9.89
N SER A 191 30.75 6.24 -8.59
CA SER A 191 31.82 7.07 -8.06
C SER A 191 33.05 6.51 -8.74
N SER A 192 33.43 7.13 -9.86
CA SER A 192 34.60 6.81 -10.67
C SER A 192 35.72 6.45 -9.72
N GLY A 193 36.12 5.17 -9.67
CA GLY A 193 36.89 4.60 -8.56
C GLY A 193 37.95 5.55 -8.02
N GLU A 194 37.60 6.30 -6.98
CA GLU A 194 38.54 7.17 -6.32
C GLU A 194 39.38 6.23 -5.46
N SER A 195 40.65 6.11 -5.84
CA SER A 195 41.69 5.46 -5.06
C SER A 195 41.77 6.14 -3.69
N LYS A 196 40.92 5.74 -2.75
CA LYS A 196 41.09 6.05 -1.35
C LYS A 196 42.31 5.26 -0.89
N LYS A 197 43.44 5.96 -0.71
CA LYS A 197 44.68 5.44 -0.11
C LYS A 197 45.44 4.37 -0.92
N GLY A 198 45.45 4.46 -2.26
CA GLY A 198 46.25 3.56 -3.10
C GLY A 198 45.67 2.15 -3.25
N ILE A 199 44.42 1.94 -2.83
CA ILE A 199 43.65 0.72 -3.10
C ILE A 199 42.72 1.04 -4.26
N ALA A 200 42.81 0.25 -5.32
CA ALA A 200 41.84 0.25 -6.40
C ALA A 200 40.58 -0.49 -5.91
N GLU A 201 39.42 0.10 -6.10
CA GLU A 201 38.12 -0.47 -5.76
C GLU A 201 37.23 -0.49 -7.00
N GLU A 202 36.54 -1.60 -7.23
CA GLU A 202 35.49 -1.73 -8.24
C GLU A 202 34.19 -2.10 -7.56
N ARG A 203 33.14 -1.33 -7.88
CA ARG A 203 31.78 -1.54 -7.37
C ARG A 203 30.83 -1.76 -8.53
N GLN A 204 29.95 -2.76 -8.39
CA GLN A 204 28.88 -3.02 -9.34
C GLN A 204 27.55 -2.99 -8.62
N THR A 205 26.59 -2.27 -9.19
CA THR A 205 25.23 -2.17 -8.65
C THR A 205 24.22 -2.47 -9.76
N ARG A 206 23.23 -3.30 -9.47
CA ARG A 206 22.08 -3.59 -10.32
C ARG A 206 20.87 -2.85 -9.74
N SER A 207 20.06 -2.27 -10.62
CA SER A 207 18.77 -1.74 -10.20
C SER A 207 17.76 -2.87 -10.03
N TYR A 208 16.79 -2.66 -9.14
CA TYR A 208 15.66 -3.56 -8.96
C TYR A 208 14.37 -2.78 -8.75
N LEU A 209 13.24 -3.44 -8.98
CA LEU A 209 11.90 -2.95 -8.70
C LEU A 209 11.14 -4.02 -7.91
N VAL A 210 10.43 -3.60 -6.88
CA VAL A 210 9.41 -4.40 -6.21
C VAL A 210 8.05 -3.83 -6.54
N GLY A 211 7.12 -4.67 -6.97
CA GLY A 211 5.74 -4.27 -7.23
C GLY A 211 4.74 -5.34 -6.87
N ARG A 212 3.46 -4.97 -6.86
CA ARG A 212 2.35 -5.84 -6.47
C ARG A 212 1.24 -5.81 -7.51
N MET A 213 0.62 -6.96 -7.71
CA MET A 213 -0.63 -7.11 -8.46
C MET A 213 -1.57 -8.06 -7.73
N SER A 214 -2.88 -7.83 -7.88
CA SER A 214 -3.89 -8.72 -7.30
C SER A 214 -3.72 -10.15 -7.80
N ARG A 215 -3.95 -11.14 -6.92
CA ARG A 215 -4.06 -12.55 -7.32
C ARG A 215 -5.32 -12.85 -8.11
N GLN A 216 -6.33 -11.99 -7.97
CA GLN A 216 -7.57 -12.05 -8.73
C GLN A 216 -7.38 -11.47 -10.14
N ASP A 217 -6.32 -10.67 -10.38
CA ASP A 217 -6.01 -10.17 -11.72
C ASP A 217 -5.49 -11.35 -12.59
N PRO A 218 -6.22 -11.73 -13.66
CA PRO A 218 -5.83 -12.85 -14.53
C PRO A 218 -4.51 -12.59 -15.27
N TRP A 219 -4.03 -11.34 -15.32
CA TRP A 219 -2.82 -10.93 -16.00
C TRP A 219 -1.57 -11.02 -15.13
N ALA A 220 -1.69 -11.13 -13.80
CA ALA A 220 -0.52 -11.15 -12.93
C ALA A 220 0.45 -12.31 -13.26
N ARG A 221 -0.07 -13.53 -13.44
CA ARG A 221 0.78 -14.68 -13.84
C ARG A 221 1.32 -14.55 -15.27
N LYS A 222 0.53 -14.01 -16.18
CA LYS A 222 0.95 -13.78 -17.57
C LYS A 222 2.03 -12.71 -17.65
N LEU A 223 1.97 -11.67 -16.81
CA LEU A 223 3.02 -10.67 -16.69
C LEU A 223 4.32 -11.32 -16.21
N ALA A 224 4.26 -12.18 -15.19
CA ALA A 224 5.43 -12.90 -14.72
C ALA A 224 6.08 -13.71 -15.85
N GLN A 225 5.26 -14.40 -16.65
CA GLN A 225 5.73 -15.15 -17.81
C GLN A 225 6.35 -14.24 -18.89
N GLU A 226 5.65 -13.19 -19.32
CA GLU A 226 6.12 -12.25 -20.35
C GLU A 226 7.42 -11.56 -19.94
N LEU A 227 7.50 -11.08 -18.68
CA LEU A 227 8.72 -10.51 -18.15
C LEU A 227 9.82 -11.58 -18.05
N SER A 228 9.46 -12.81 -17.69
CA SER A 228 10.43 -13.91 -17.63
C SER A 228 11.01 -14.15 -19.00
N GLU A 229 10.21 -14.22 -20.07
CA GLU A 229 10.63 -14.44 -21.47
C GLU A 229 11.58 -13.35 -21.99
N ARG A 230 11.60 -12.18 -21.35
CA ARG A 230 12.67 -11.17 -21.50
C ARG A 230 13.95 -11.60 -20.76
N ILE A 231 14.22 -12.91 -20.71
CA ILE A 231 15.25 -13.65 -19.93
C ILE A 231 16.65 -13.03 -20.12
N GLY A 232 16.94 -12.40 -21.26
CA GLY A 232 18.24 -11.78 -21.49
C GLY A 232 18.55 -10.60 -20.57
N ARG A 233 17.54 -9.89 -20.06
CA ARG A 233 17.69 -8.63 -19.35
C ARG A 233 17.32 -8.70 -17.87
N LEU A 234 16.31 -9.50 -17.51
CA LEU A 234 15.74 -9.47 -16.16
C LEU A 234 15.92 -10.79 -15.41
N GLN A 235 16.07 -10.67 -14.09
CA GLN A 235 15.85 -11.75 -13.13
C GLN A 235 14.56 -11.43 -12.39
N ILE A 236 13.65 -12.39 -12.33
CA ILE A 236 12.31 -12.18 -11.78
C ILE A 236 12.02 -13.26 -10.75
N LEU A 237 11.52 -12.81 -9.62
CA LEU A 237 10.92 -13.62 -8.57
C LEU A 237 9.48 -13.15 -8.38
N VAL A 238 8.52 -14.07 -8.49
CA VAL A 238 7.12 -13.79 -8.15
C VAL A 238 6.64 -14.79 -7.11
N TYR A 239 6.09 -14.29 -6.00
CA TYR A 239 5.63 -15.14 -4.91
C TYR A 239 4.39 -14.56 -4.22
N GLY A 240 3.69 -15.40 -3.48
CA GLY A 240 2.63 -14.99 -2.58
C GLY A 240 3.15 -14.84 -1.15
N ARG A 241 2.84 -13.74 -0.46
CA ARG A 241 3.33 -13.48 0.90
C ARG A 241 2.86 -14.51 1.94
N ASP A 242 1.66 -15.05 1.78
CA ASP A 242 1.12 -16.12 2.63
C ASP A 242 1.81 -17.48 2.46
N ASN A 243 2.79 -17.59 1.56
CA ASN A 243 3.55 -18.80 1.36
C ASN A 243 4.76 -18.85 2.31
N PRO A 244 4.78 -19.75 3.31
CA PRO A 244 5.77 -19.76 4.39
C PRO A 244 7.20 -20.06 3.93
N VAL A 245 7.37 -20.60 2.72
CA VAL A 245 8.69 -20.96 2.17
C VAL A 245 9.21 -19.89 1.20
N ARG A 246 8.51 -18.75 1.05
CA ARG A 246 8.72 -17.83 -0.09
C ARG A 246 8.77 -18.61 -1.42
N ALA A 247 8.02 -19.73 -1.50
CA ALA A 247 8.11 -20.63 -2.62
C ALA A 247 7.57 -19.90 -3.84
N ALA A 248 8.52 -19.56 -4.69
CA ALA A 248 8.31 -18.75 -5.86
C ALA A 248 7.38 -19.45 -6.84
N LEU A 249 6.37 -18.73 -7.30
CA LEU A 249 5.50 -19.16 -8.39
C LEU A 249 6.22 -19.06 -9.73
N PHE A 250 7.11 -18.07 -9.86
CA PHE A 250 7.98 -17.91 -11.03
C PHE A 250 9.39 -17.50 -10.61
N VAL A 251 10.37 -18.16 -11.23
CA VAL A 251 11.80 -17.95 -11.01
C VAL A 251 12.50 -17.95 -12.36
N SER A 252 13.07 -16.83 -12.75
CA SER A 252 14.02 -16.74 -13.88
C SER A 252 15.43 -16.44 -13.36
N LEU A 253 15.83 -17.15 -12.30
CA LEU A 253 17.16 -17.04 -11.71
C LEU A 253 18.15 -17.85 -12.54
N SER A 254 19.06 -17.15 -13.20
CA SER A 254 20.15 -17.74 -13.98
C SER A 254 21.25 -18.25 -13.03
N GLY A 255 21.21 -19.54 -12.66
CA GLY A 255 22.32 -20.28 -12.00
C GLY A 255 22.71 -19.86 -10.57
N ASP A 256 22.44 -18.61 -10.18
CA ASP A 256 22.75 -18.03 -8.87
C ASP A 256 21.52 -18.13 -7.98
N GLN A 257 21.59 -18.92 -6.91
CA GLN A 257 20.44 -19.16 -6.02
C GLN A 257 20.05 -17.90 -5.23
N ASN A 258 20.99 -16.98 -5.00
CA ASN A 258 20.75 -15.69 -4.35
C ASN A 258 21.42 -14.56 -5.16
N PRO A 259 20.70 -13.92 -6.10
CA PRO A 259 21.28 -12.90 -6.95
C PRO A 259 21.81 -11.71 -6.15
N TRP A 260 23.03 -11.32 -6.45
CA TRP A 260 23.58 -10.06 -5.97
C TRP A 260 22.93 -8.87 -6.67
N VAL A 261 22.76 -7.81 -5.89
CA VAL A 261 22.30 -6.48 -6.31
C VAL A 261 23.45 -5.50 -6.22
N LYS A 262 24.27 -5.58 -5.15
CA LYS A 262 25.44 -4.75 -4.94
C LYS A 262 26.63 -5.64 -4.56
N ARG A 263 27.76 -5.41 -5.20
CA ARG A 263 29.01 -6.10 -4.88
C ARG A 263 30.23 -5.21 -5.10
N THR A 264 31.28 -5.48 -4.35
CA THR A 264 32.56 -4.76 -4.41
C THR A 264 33.71 -5.74 -4.47
N ARG A 265 34.83 -5.28 -5.03
CA ARG A 265 36.13 -5.93 -4.93
C ARG A 265 37.20 -4.87 -4.85
N SER A 266 38.26 -5.14 -4.10
CA SER A 266 39.34 -4.20 -3.84
C SER A 266 40.69 -4.87 -4.03
N ALA A 267 41.65 -4.16 -4.61
CA ALA A 267 43.00 -4.64 -4.82
C ALA A 267 44.03 -3.50 -4.76
N LEU A 268 45.31 -3.82 -4.60
CA LEU A 268 46.38 -2.82 -4.58
C LEU A 268 46.61 -2.15 -5.95
N THR A 269 46.25 -2.83 -7.05
CA THR A 269 46.35 -2.28 -8.40
C THR A 269 45.08 -2.61 -9.21
N LYS A 270 44.83 -1.84 -10.28
CA LYS A 270 43.66 -2.08 -11.15
C LYS A 270 43.76 -3.42 -11.89
N GLU A 271 44.97 -3.87 -12.19
CA GLU A 271 45.22 -5.15 -12.85
C GLU A 271 44.88 -6.30 -11.91
N ALA A 272 45.23 -6.17 -10.63
CA ALA A 272 44.93 -7.16 -9.60
C ALA A 272 43.45 -7.27 -9.29
N LEU A 273 42.61 -6.26 -9.57
CA LEU A 273 41.16 -6.33 -9.38
C LEU A 273 40.53 -7.50 -10.15
N ARG A 274 41.03 -7.81 -11.35
CA ARG A 274 40.42 -8.84 -12.21
C ARG A 274 40.48 -10.24 -11.61
N SER A 275 41.48 -10.50 -10.76
CA SER A 275 41.65 -11.78 -10.06
C SER A 275 41.06 -11.81 -8.66
N GLN A 276 40.56 -10.69 -8.14
CA GLN A 276 39.88 -10.67 -6.85
C GLN A 276 38.45 -11.17 -6.97
N GLU A 277 38.04 -11.93 -5.96
CA GLU A 277 36.66 -12.35 -5.78
C GLU A 277 35.76 -11.15 -5.43
N TRP A 278 34.49 -11.27 -5.79
CA TRP A 278 33.49 -10.28 -5.43
C TRP A 278 32.99 -10.51 -4.02
N THR A 279 32.95 -9.45 -3.22
CA THR A 279 32.20 -9.41 -1.96
C THR A 279 30.79 -8.91 -2.26
N VAL A 280 29.77 -9.71 -1.96
CA VAL A 280 28.37 -9.29 -2.11
C VAL A 280 27.96 -8.48 -0.88
N GLU A 281 27.49 -7.26 -1.12
CA GLU A 281 27.05 -6.34 -0.06
C GLU A 281 25.52 -6.31 0.08
N LEU A 282 24.81 -6.49 -1.04
CA LEU A 282 23.36 -6.53 -1.10
C LEU A 282 22.93 -7.63 -2.05
N SER A 283 21.99 -8.45 -1.62
CA SER A 283 21.44 -9.59 -2.35
C SER A 283 19.92 -9.59 -2.33
N LEU A 284 19.31 -10.53 -3.05
CA LEU A 284 17.87 -10.76 -3.03
C LEU A 284 17.35 -11.04 -1.60
N GLU A 285 18.11 -11.78 -0.79
CA GLU A 285 17.75 -12.04 0.61
C GLU A 285 17.59 -10.74 1.41
N ASN A 286 18.49 -9.78 1.22
CA ASN A 286 18.39 -8.48 1.87
C ASN A 286 17.15 -7.70 1.43
N ILE A 287 16.82 -7.73 0.13
CA ILE A 287 15.56 -7.12 -0.36
C ILE A 287 14.36 -7.74 0.33
N LEU A 288 14.34 -9.07 0.46
CA LEU A 288 13.24 -9.79 1.09
C LEU A 288 13.13 -9.48 2.59
N ASP A 289 14.24 -9.24 3.28
CA ASP A 289 14.26 -8.86 4.69
C ASP A 289 13.78 -7.42 4.90
N ASP A 290 14.19 -6.49 4.03
CA ASP A 290 13.69 -5.11 4.02
C ASP A 290 12.16 -5.07 3.81
N LEU A 291 11.65 -5.93 2.91
CA LEU A 291 10.22 -6.08 2.68
C LEU A 291 9.49 -6.61 3.91
N GLU A 292 10.08 -7.57 4.64
CA GLU A 292 9.49 -8.08 5.88
C GLU A 292 9.41 -7.01 6.96
N LEU A 293 10.45 -6.17 7.07
CA LEU A 293 10.41 -5.01 7.97
C LEU A 293 9.29 -4.05 7.58
N MET A 294 9.18 -3.68 6.28
CA MET A 294 8.09 -2.85 5.79
C MET A 294 6.71 -3.45 6.09
N TYR A 295 6.58 -4.77 6.00
CA TYR A 295 5.33 -5.45 6.31
C TYR A 295 5.00 -5.50 7.79
N SER A 296 5.99 -5.64 8.66
CA SER A 296 5.78 -5.66 10.11
C SER A 296 5.14 -4.37 10.63
N LEU A 297 5.31 -3.29 9.86
CA LEU A 297 4.74 -1.97 10.09
C LEU A 297 3.38 -1.76 9.41
N ALA A 298 2.93 -2.69 8.54
CA ALA A 298 1.73 -2.57 7.73
C ALA A 298 0.62 -3.57 8.13
N ASN A 299 -0.63 -3.26 7.77
CA ASN A 299 -1.78 -4.12 8.08
C ASN A 299 -1.67 -5.51 7.43
N VAL A 300 -1.79 -6.57 8.23
CA VAL A 300 -1.62 -7.99 7.84
C VAL A 300 -2.76 -8.48 6.94
N SER A 301 -3.91 -7.81 6.92
CA SER A 301 -5.14 -8.30 6.27
C SER A 301 -5.00 -8.57 4.77
N MET A 302 -4.18 -7.80 4.05
CA MET A 302 -4.04 -7.91 2.58
C MET A 302 -2.95 -8.90 2.13
N ALA A 303 -2.24 -9.58 3.04
CA ALA A 303 -1.11 -10.44 2.69
C ALA A 303 -1.45 -11.58 1.69
N ARG A 304 -2.73 -11.96 1.61
CA ARG A 304 -3.22 -13.04 0.73
C ARG A 304 -3.73 -12.54 -0.62
N ASP A 305 -3.88 -11.24 -0.80
CA ASP A 305 -4.65 -10.67 -1.91
C ASP A 305 -3.79 -10.42 -3.16
N TYR A 306 -2.48 -10.29 -3.00
CA TYR A 306 -1.57 -9.95 -4.09
C TYR A 306 -0.42 -10.95 -4.26
N TYR A 307 0.14 -10.95 -5.46
CA TYR A 307 1.49 -11.44 -5.73
C TYR A 307 2.46 -10.29 -5.59
N GLU A 308 3.65 -10.59 -5.09
CA GLU A 308 4.77 -9.67 -5.10
C GLU A 308 5.74 -10.05 -6.21
N PHE A 309 6.17 -9.03 -6.96
CA PHE A 309 7.11 -9.12 -8.07
C PHE A 309 8.40 -8.44 -7.63
N ILE A 310 9.49 -9.19 -7.61
CA ILE A 310 10.85 -8.65 -7.46
C ILE A 310 11.54 -8.82 -8.81
N ILE A 311 11.90 -7.70 -9.42
CA ILE A 311 12.47 -7.64 -10.76
C ILE A 311 13.85 -6.99 -10.65
N ILE A 312 14.91 -7.73 -10.98
CA ILE A 312 16.30 -7.29 -10.90
C ILE A 312 16.87 -7.19 -12.32
N GLU A 313 17.52 -6.08 -12.64
CA GLU A 313 18.24 -5.89 -13.89
C GLU A 313 19.52 -6.74 -13.88
N ARG A 314 19.74 -7.57 -14.91
CA ARG A 314 20.90 -8.49 -14.96
C ARG A 314 22.20 -7.74 -15.20
N PHE A 315 22.14 -6.67 -15.98
CA PHE A 315 23.32 -5.90 -16.34
C PHE A 315 23.59 -4.83 -15.28
N PRO A 316 24.76 -4.82 -14.64
CA PRO A 316 25.10 -3.77 -13.70
C PRO A 316 25.08 -2.40 -14.40
N ASN A 317 24.85 -1.38 -13.59
CA ASN A 317 24.98 0.02 -13.96
C ASN A 317 23.97 0.47 -15.04
N ARG A 318 22.91 -0.32 -15.26
CA ARG A 318 21.72 0.10 -16.01
C ARG A 318 20.62 0.53 -15.06
N LYS A 319 19.97 1.65 -15.37
CA LYS A 319 18.77 2.10 -14.67
C LYS A 319 17.61 1.15 -14.98
N PHE A 320 16.83 0.82 -13.96
CA PHE A 320 15.57 0.11 -14.16
C PHE A 320 14.58 1.03 -14.87
N ASP A 321 13.96 0.52 -15.93
CA ASP A 321 12.95 1.25 -16.70
C ASP A 321 11.57 0.66 -16.43
N LEU A 322 10.77 1.36 -15.60
CA LEU A 322 9.41 0.94 -15.29
C LEU A 322 8.51 0.90 -16.54
N ALA A 323 8.85 1.61 -17.62
CA ALA A 323 8.09 1.54 -18.87
C ALA A 323 8.06 0.12 -19.45
N MET A 324 9.04 -0.73 -19.12
CA MET A 324 9.02 -2.13 -19.54
C MET A 324 7.86 -2.94 -18.93
N VAL A 325 7.51 -2.67 -17.67
CA VAL A 325 6.38 -3.33 -17.01
C VAL A 325 5.07 -2.87 -17.65
N VAL A 326 4.97 -1.57 -17.96
CA VAL A 326 3.82 -0.99 -18.66
C VAL A 326 3.67 -1.59 -20.06
N ASP A 327 4.75 -1.64 -20.84
CA ASP A 327 4.78 -2.25 -22.18
C ASP A 327 4.36 -3.73 -22.16
N ALA A 328 4.88 -4.52 -21.21
CA ALA A 328 4.47 -5.90 -21.04
C ALA A 328 2.98 -6.03 -20.71
N LEU A 329 2.45 -5.16 -19.83
CA LEU A 329 1.03 -5.14 -19.48
C LEU A 329 0.15 -4.68 -20.64
N ALA A 330 0.55 -3.66 -21.40
CA ALA A 330 -0.15 -3.18 -22.58
C ALA A 330 -0.21 -4.26 -23.67
N LYS A 331 0.91 -4.96 -23.93
CA LYS A 331 0.94 -6.11 -24.84
C LYS A 331 -0.04 -7.21 -24.42
N LEU A 332 -0.17 -7.46 -23.13
CA LEU A 332 -1.04 -8.52 -22.59
C LEU A 332 -2.52 -8.11 -22.58
N LYS A 333 -2.84 -6.90 -22.11
CA LYS A 333 -4.21 -6.39 -21.90
C LYS A 333 -4.80 -5.77 -23.18
N GLY A 334 -3.97 -5.46 -24.17
CA GLY A 334 -4.28 -4.54 -25.26
C GLY A 334 -4.05 -3.09 -24.83
N ASP A 335 -3.87 -2.19 -25.80
CA ASP A 335 -3.80 -0.76 -25.54
C ASP A 335 -5.15 -0.28 -24.99
N MET A 336 -5.27 -0.18 -23.67
CA MET A 336 -6.43 0.46 -23.05
C MET A 336 -6.25 1.97 -23.20
N GLY A 337 -7.22 2.63 -23.84
CA GLY A 337 -7.21 4.07 -23.92
C GLY A 337 -7.37 4.69 -22.52
N TYR A 338 -6.80 5.87 -22.31
CA TYR A 338 -6.96 6.62 -21.05
C TYR A 338 -8.45 6.77 -20.67
N ILE A 339 -9.33 6.93 -21.66
CA ILE A 339 -10.79 7.05 -21.50
C ILE A 339 -11.44 5.80 -20.89
N ASP A 340 -10.94 4.60 -21.23
CA ASP A 340 -11.45 3.34 -20.66
C ASP A 340 -11.06 3.20 -19.19
N ILE A 341 -9.95 3.81 -18.77
CA ILE A 341 -9.52 3.85 -17.36
C ILE A 341 -10.40 4.83 -16.56
N TRP A 342 -10.79 5.96 -17.15
CA TRP A 342 -11.67 6.95 -16.52
C TRP A 342 -13.08 6.43 -16.24
N SER A 343 -13.64 5.58 -17.11
CA SER A 343 -14.98 5.02 -16.91
C SER A 343 -15.06 4.01 -15.76
N TYR A 344 -13.92 3.50 -15.26
CA TYR A 344 -13.86 2.68 -14.05
C TYR A 344 -13.61 3.47 -12.76
N ALA A 345 -13.15 4.72 -12.87
CA ALA A 345 -12.74 5.57 -11.74
C ALA A 345 -13.80 6.61 -11.32
N ILE A 346 -14.85 6.78 -12.13
CA ILE A 346 -16.07 7.57 -11.86
C ILE A 346 -17.19 6.58 -11.59
#